data_AF-A0A9D6VID7-F1
#
_entry.id   AF-A0A9D6VID7-F1
#
_cell.length_a   1.000
_cell.length_b   1.000
_cell.length_c   1.000
_cell.angle_alpha   90.00
_cell.angle_beta   90.00
_cell.angle_gamma   90.00
#
_symmetry.space_group_name_H-M   'P 1'
#
loop_
_entity.id
_entity.type
_entity.pdbx_description
1 polymer ?
#
loop_
_entity_poly.entity_id
_entity_poly.type
_entity_poly.pdbx_seq_one_letter_code
_entity_poly.pdbx_strand_id
1 'polypeptide(L)'
;MHRHGYKGKKFGRERDQRRALLKGLADSLILHESIETTLPKAKELRPYTERLITKAKKGDLHNRRQVVSSLQTIESAHKLFDEIAPKLKGRSSGYLKIERTVLRRGDNAQLAKISFVDDLTSEVKPEKKEAPKPAKKPATTAKKTSIKKPATKAKKVVK
;
A
#
# COMPACT_ATOMS: atom_id res chain seq x y z
N MET A 1 25.53 15.84 -2.45
CA MET A 1 26.28 14.55 -2.48
C MET A 1 25.38 13.36 -2.13
N HIS A 2 25.55 12.21 -2.79
CA HIS A 2 24.97 10.93 -2.35
C HIS A 2 25.83 10.42 -1.19
N ARG A 3 25.24 10.32 0.01
CA ARG A 3 25.93 9.71 1.15
C ARG A 3 25.91 8.19 0.99
N HIS A 4 26.94 7.51 1.48
CA HIS A 4 27.00 6.05 1.50
C HIS A 4 25.73 5.50 2.17
N GLY A 5 25.02 4.58 1.50
CA GLY A 5 23.74 4.02 1.97
C GLY A 5 22.47 4.69 1.45
N TYR A 6 22.55 5.77 0.66
CA TYR A 6 21.36 6.38 0.06
C TYR A 6 20.76 5.48 -1.04
N LYS A 7 19.57 4.92 -0.77
CA LYS A 7 18.79 4.11 -1.72
C LYS A 7 17.70 4.98 -2.34
N GLY A 8 17.92 5.45 -3.57
CA GLY A 8 16.97 6.26 -4.35
C GLY A 8 17.65 7.03 -5.48
N LYS A 9 16.88 7.59 -6.41
CA LYS A 9 17.40 8.40 -7.53
C LYS A 9 17.14 9.90 -7.32
N LYS A 10 18.11 10.76 -7.66
CA LYS A 10 17.98 12.23 -7.55
C LYS A 10 17.43 12.90 -8.81
N PHE A 11 17.54 12.26 -9.97
CA PHE A 11 17.10 12.81 -11.27
C PHE A 11 17.68 14.19 -11.61
N GLY A 12 18.86 14.53 -11.07
CA GLY A 12 19.47 15.85 -11.22
C GLY A 12 18.63 17.00 -10.63
N ARG A 13 17.73 16.71 -9.69
CA ARG A 13 16.83 17.68 -9.07
C ARG A 13 17.12 17.87 -7.61
N GLU A 14 16.80 19.06 -7.11
CA GLU A 14 16.79 19.34 -5.68
C GLU A 14 15.68 18.56 -4.95
N ARG A 15 15.79 18.47 -3.63
CA ARG A 15 14.90 17.64 -2.80
C ARG A 15 13.42 17.95 -3.04
N ASP A 16 13.05 19.23 -3.05
CA ASP A 16 11.66 19.65 -3.13
C ASP A 16 11.08 19.49 -4.54
N GLN A 17 11.87 19.82 -5.56
CA GLN A 17 11.52 19.57 -6.96
C GLN A 17 11.30 18.07 -7.23
N ARG A 18 12.15 17.21 -6.67
CA ARG A 18 12.00 15.76 -6.81
C ARG A 18 10.74 15.25 -6.09
N ARG A 19 10.43 15.78 -4.90
CA ARG A 19 9.20 15.45 -4.18
C ARG A 19 7.98 15.87 -5.00
N ALA A 20 7.96 17.09 -5.53
CA ALA A 20 6.91 17.58 -6.40
C ALA A 20 6.73 16.70 -7.64
N LEU A 21 7.83 16.29 -8.29
CA LEU A 21 7.80 15.36 -9.43
C LEU A 21 7.14 14.01 -9.07
N LEU A 22 7.54 13.40 -7.95
CA LEU A 22 6.96 12.12 -7.52
C LEU A 22 5.49 12.25 -7.15
N LYS A 23 5.10 13.36 -6.49
CA LYS A 23 3.71 13.65 -6.17
C LYS A 23 2.87 13.77 -7.44
N GLY A 24 3.31 14.57 -8.41
CA GLY A 24 2.57 14.75 -9.67
C GLY A 24 2.46 13.46 -10.49
N LEU A 25 3.54 12.68 -10.57
CA LEU A 25 3.48 11.37 -11.24
C LEU A 25 2.54 10.39 -10.55
N ALA A 26 2.46 10.40 -9.21
CA ALA A 26 1.52 9.58 -8.47
C ALA A 26 0.07 10.03 -8.69
N ASP A 27 -0.16 11.35 -8.72
CA ASP A 27 -1.46 11.94 -9.04
C ASP A 27 -1.95 11.50 -10.42
N SER A 28 -1.12 11.68 -11.46
CA SER A 28 -1.44 11.27 -12.82
C SER A 28 -1.66 9.75 -12.94
N LEU A 29 -0.88 8.94 -12.23
CA LEU A 29 -1.06 7.49 -12.24
C LEU A 29 -2.40 7.07 -11.61
N ILE A 30 -2.85 7.75 -10.55
CA ILE A 30 -4.12 7.45 -9.90
C ILE A 30 -5.30 7.90 -10.78
N LEU A 31 -5.20 9.08 -11.40
CA LEU A 31 -6.26 9.62 -12.25
C LEU A 31 -6.42 8.80 -13.53
N HIS A 32 -5.33 8.48 -14.22
CA HIS A 32 -5.35 7.83 -15.54
C HIS A 32 -5.11 6.31 -15.50
N GLU A 33 -4.84 5.74 -14.32
CA GLU A 33 -4.63 4.30 -14.07
C GLU A 33 -3.39 3.69 -14.75
N SER A 34 -2.86 4.34 -15.79
CA SER A 34 -1.61 4.03 -16.43
C SER A 34 -0.95 5.29 -16.97
N ILE A 35 0.38 5.35 -16.88
CA ILE A 35 1.18 6.43 -17.46
C ILE A 35 2.44 5.85 -18.09
N GLU A 36 2.96 6.55 -19.09
CA GLU A 36 4.27 6.26 -19.68
C GLU A 36 5.30 7.27 -19.21
N THR A 37 6.44 6.80 -18.73
CA THR A 37 7.53 7.65 -18.25
C THR A 37 8.88 6.97 -18.43
N THR A 38 9.97 7.65 -18.09
CA THR A 38 11.30 7.02 -18.15
C THR A 38 11.41 5.90 -17.11
N LEU A 39 12.04 4.77 -17.45
CA LEU A 39 12.28 3.64 -16.55
C LEU A 39 12.78 4.02 -15.14
N PRO A 40 13.78 4.92 -14.97
CA PRO A 40 14.22 5.30 -13.63
C PRO A 40 13.14 6.03 -12.82
N LYS A 41 12.27 6.83 -13.45
CA LYS A 41 11.14 7.50 -12.77
C LYS A 41 10.09 6.47 -12.36
N ALA A 42 9.72 5.54 -13.24
CA ALA A 42 8.77 4.48 -12.93
C ALA A 42 9.23 3.62 -11.74
N LYS A 43 10.52 3.25 -11.68
CA LYS A 43 11.09 2.48 -10.57
C LYS A 43 11.06 3.21 -9.23
N GLU A 44 11.22 4.53 -9.22
CA GLU A 44 11.13 5.34 -7.99
C GLU A 44 9.68 5.62 -7.58
N LEU A 45 8.79 5.75 -8.57
CA LEU A 45 7.36 5.98 -8.35
C LEU A 45 6.67 4.78 -7.68
N ARG A 46 7.02 3.55 -8.09
CA ARG A 46 6.41 2.32 -7.57
C ARG A 46 6.39 2.21 -6.04
N PRO A 47 7.51 2.29 -5.30
CA PRO A 47 7.49 2.20 -3.84
C PRO A 47 6.77 3.38 -3.17
N TYR A 48 6.70 4.54 -3.84
CA TYR A 48 5.96 5.69 -3.34
C TYR A 48 4.45 5.44 -3.39
N THR A 49 3.94 5.06 -4.56
CA THR A 49 2.50 4.83 -4.78
C THR A 49 1.99 3.57 -4.08
N GLU A 50 2.77 2.48 -4.03
CA GLU A 50 2.37 1.26 -3.30
C GLU A 50 2.12 1.52 -1.80
N ARG A 51 2.90 2.43 -1.18
CA ARG A 51 2.68 2.85 0.21
C ARG A 51 1.37 3.64 0.37
N LEU A 52 1.01 4.46 -0.61
CA LEU A 52 -0.26 5.19 -0.60
C LEU A 52 -1.44 4.25 -0.74
N ILE A 53 -1.39 3.28 -1.67
CA ILE A 53 -2.44 2.26 -1.84
C ILE A 53 -2.60 1.45 -0.55
N THR A 54 -1.50 1.06 0.09
CA THR A 54 -1.53 0.32 1.35
C THR A 54 -2.22 1.09 2.47
N LYS A 55 -1.99 2.40 2.56
CA LYS A 55 -2.71 3.29 3.50
C LYS A 55 -4.19 3.44 3.11
N ALA A 56 -4.46 3.56 1.81
CA ALA A 56 -5.82 3.72 1.30
C ALA A 56 -6.70 2.51 1.63
N LYS A 57 -6.15 1.30 1.51
CA LYS A 57 -6.84 0.04 1.87
C LYS A 57 -7.25 -0.06 3.34
N LYS A 58 -6.53 0.60 4.26
CA LYS A 58 -6.89 0.61 5.69
C LYS A 58 -8.11 1.48 5.98
N GLY A 59 -8.33 2.53 5.20
CA GLY A 59 -9.57 3.32 5.20
C GLY A 59 -9.85 4.23 6.42
N ASP A 60 -8.93 4.34 7.40
CA ASP A 60 -9.13 5.23 8.55
C ASP A 60 -8.95 6.73 8.20
N LEU A 61 -9.47 7.62 9.06
CA LEU A 61 -9.38 9.07 8.88
C LEU A 61 -7.92 9.57 8.87
N HIS A 62 -7.06 8.94 9.67
CA HIS A 62 -5.66 9.30 9.76
C HIS A 62 -4.92 9.05 8.43
N ASN A 63 -5.12 7.88 7.83
CA ASN A 63 -4.57 7.52 6.53
C ASN A 63 -5.16 8.39 5.42
N ARG A 64 -6.45 8.74 5.46
CA ARG A 64 -7.03 9.74 4.53
C ARG A 64 -6.26 11.06 4.58
N ARG A 65 -6.03 11.63 5.76
CA ARG A 65 -5.24 12.88 5.93
C ARG A 65 -3.79 12.74 5.42
N GLN A 66 -3.15 11.61 5.72
CA GLN A 66 -1.79 11.34 5.25
C GLN A 66 -1.70 11.20 3.73
N VAL A 67 -2.68 10.57 3.09
CA VAL A 67 -2.70 10.42 1.63
C VAL A 67 -2.96 11.76 0.95
N VAL A 68 -3.92 12.56 1.43
CA VAL A 68 -4.22 13.90 0.89
C VAL A 68 -2.98 14.80 0.95
N SER A 69 -2.24 14.80 2.07
CA SER A 69 -0.98 15.57 2.17
C SER A 69 0.15 15.06 1.26
N SER A 70 0.05 13.82 0.79
CA SER A 70 1.04 13.17 -0.07
C SER A 70 0.73 13.30 -1.56
N LEU A 71 -0.51 13.58 -1.95
CA LEU A 71 -0.93 13.81 -3.34
C LEU A 71 -0.96 15.32 -3.66
N GLN A 72 -1.23 15.65 -4.93
CA GLN A 72 -1.36 17.06 -5.35
C GLN A 72 -2.82 17.52 -5.31
N THR A 73 -3.75 16.65 -5.73
CA THR A 73 -5.17 16.98 -5.81
C THR A 73 -5.99 16.17 -4.81
N ILE A 74 -7.13 16.73 -4.42
CA ILE A 74 -8.09 16.04 -3.54
C ILE A 74 -8.87 14.98 -4.33
N GLU A 75 -9.12 15.25 -5.61
CA GLU A 75 -9.79 14.33 -6.55
C GLU A 75 -9.07 12.99 -6.68
N SER A 76 -7.74 13.01 -6.85
CA SER A 76 -6.95 11.78 -6.92
C SER A 76 -7.03 10.99 -5.60
N ALA A 77 -7.05 11.68 -4.45
CA ALA A 77 -7.24 11.02 -3.16
C ALA A 77 -8.62 10.35 -3.08
N HIS A 78 -9.69 11.02 -3.49
CA HIS A 78 -11.03 10.42 -3.54
C HIS A 78 -11.07 9.18 -4.43
N LYS A 79 -10.59 9.30 -5.68
CA LYS A 79 -10.51 8.17 -6.61
C LYS A 79 -9.72 6.99 -6.02
N LEU A 80 -8.62 7.28 -5.32
CA LEU A 80 -7.82 6.25 -4.67
C LEU A 80 -8.59 5.48 -3.58
N PHE A 81 -9.35 6.18 -2.73
CA PHE A 81 -10.09 5.56 -1.63
C PHE A 81 -11.40 4.91 -2.06
N ASP A 82 -12.14 5.54 -2.97
CA ASP A 82 -13.51 5.17 -3.27
C ASP A 82 -13.57 4.16 -4.44
N GLU A 83 -12.64 4.22 -5.40
CA GLU A 83 -12.64 3.32 -6.56
C GLU A 83 -11.51 2.29 -6.52
N ILE A 84 -10.27 2.72 -6.29
CA ILE A 84 -9.08 1.86 -6.49
C ILE A 84 -8.86 0.94 -5.29
N ALA A 85 -8.87 1.47 -4.06
CA ALA A 85 -8.58 0.71 -2.86
C ALA A 85 -9.52 -0.49 -2.63
N PRO A 86 -10.85 -0.39 -2.87
CA PRO A 86 -11.77 -1.53 -2.76
C PRO A 86 -11.44 -2.64 -3.76
N LYS A 87 -11.15 -2.29 -5.02
CA LYS A 87 -10.82 -3.25 -6.09
C LYS A 87 -9.52 -4.02 -5.81
N LEU A 88 -8.56 -3.37 -5.16
CA LEU A 88 -7.26 -3.96 -4.80
C LEU A 88 -7.25 -4.71 -3.45
N LYS A 89 -8.41 -4.89 -2.78
CA LYS A 89 -8.46 -5.53 -1.44
C LYS A 89 -7.90 -6.95 -1.44
N GLY A 90 -8.19 -7.75 -2.47
CA GLY A 90 -7.74 -9.14 -2.58
C GLY A 90 -6.22 -9.34 -2.72
N ARG A 91 -5.47 -8.29 -3.07
CA ARG A 91 -4.02 -8.36 -3.29
C ARG A 91 -3.24 -7.81 -2.09
N SER A 92 -2.30 -8.57 -1.54
CA SER A 92 -1.52 -8.13 -0.36
C SER A 92 -0.42 -7.10 -0.69
N SER A 93 0.23 -7.23 -1.85
CA SER A 93 1.34 -6.37 -2.29
C SER A 93 1.51 -6.40 -3.81
N GLY A 94 2.37 -5.54 -4.36
CA GLY A 94 2.66 -5.53 -5.80
C GLY A 94 1.46 -5.08 -6.64
N TYR A 95 0.91 -3.90 -6.30
CA TYR A 95 -0.26 -3.32 -6.95
C TYR A 95 0.03 -2.75 -8.36
N LEU A 96 1.30 -2.45 -8.63
CA LEU A 96 1.75 -1.82 -9.87
C LEU A 96 2.70 -2.73 -10.64
N LYS A 97 2.57 -2.74 -11.96
CA LYS A 97 3.52 -3.34 -12.90
C LYS A 97 4.26 -2.26 -13.69
N ILE A 98 5.51 -2.56 -14.04
CA ILE A 98 6.34 -1.71 -14.90
C ILE A 98 6.76 -2.55 -16.11
N GLU A 99 6.31 -2.13 -17.28
CA GLU A 99 6.64 -2.75 -18.56
C GLU A 99 7.57 -1.80 -19.32
N ARG A 100 8.68 -2.31 -19.86
CA ARG A 100 9.57 -1.49 -20.68
C ARG A 100 8.94 -1.29 -22.05
N THR A 101 8.95 -0.07 -22.54
CA THR A 101 8.45 0.29 -23.87
C THR A 101 9.64 0.63 -24.77
N VAL A 102 9.51 1.66 -25.60
CA VAL A 102 10.51 2.06 -26.59
C VAL A 102 11.64 2.90 -26.00
N LEU A 103 12.72 3.03 -26.76
CA LEU A 103 13.73 4.05 -26.51
C LEU A 103 13.23 5.37 -27.10
N ARG A 104 13.27 6.44 -26.30
CA ARG A 104 12.82 7.76 -26.76
C ARG A 104 13.78 8.31 -27.82
N ARG A 105 13.21 8.78 -28.93
CA ARG A 105 13.97 9.46 -29.99
C ARG A 105 14.61 10.74 -29.46
N GLY A 106 15.88 10.96 -29.77
CA GLY A 106 16.66 12.15 -29.39
C GLY A 106 17.65 11.89 -28.27
N ASP A 107 17.19 11.43 -27.10
CA ASP A 107 18.05 11.20 -25.93
C ASP A 107 18.26 9.72 -25.58
N ASN A 108 17.71 8.82 -26.38
CA ASN A 108 17.79 7.37 -26.22
C ASN A 108 17.38 6.87 -24.82
N ALA A 109 16.53 7.62 -24.13
CA ALA A 109 16.10 7.26 -22.79
C ALA A 109 15.11 6.09 -22.84
N GLN A 110 15.36 5.02 -22.06
CA GLN A 110 14.44 3.90 -21.94
C GLN A 110 13.14 4.34 -21.27
N LEU A 111 12.02 4.24 -22.00
CA LEU A 111 10.68 4.44 -21.47
C LEU A 111 10.14 3.15 -20.85
N ALA A 112 9.15 3.35 -19.99
CA ALA A 112 8.40 2.30 -19.33
C ALA A 112 6.98 2.78 -19.05
N LYS A 113 6.01 1.89 -19.30
CA LYS A 113 4.63 2.05 -18.88
C LYS A 113 4.48 1.50 -17.46
N ILE A 114 3.91 2.31 -16.57
CA ILE A 114 3.53 1.88 -15.23
C ILE A 114 2.01 1.89 -15.13
N SER A 115 1.42 0.78 -14.68
CA SER A 115 -0.02 0.61 -14.55
C SER A 115 -0.37 -0.24 -13.33
N PHE A 116 -1.65 -0.22 -12.94
CA PHE A 116 -2.18 -1.21 -12.01
C PHE A 116 -2.11 -2.62 -12.61
N VAL A 117 -1.94 -3.62 -11.75
CA VAL A 117 -1.86 -5.04 -12.15
C VAL A 117 -3.25 -5.63 -12.34
N ASP A 118 -4.15 -5.33 -11.41
CA ASP A 118 -5.52 -5.82 -11.46
C ASP A 118 -6.34 -4.86 -12.32
N ASP A 119 -7.12 -5.40 -13.25
CA ASP A 119 -8.01 -4.61 -14.08
C ASP A 119 -9.10 -4.00 -13.20
N LEU A 120 -9.09 -2.67 -13.11
CA LEU A 120 -10.07 -1.89 -12.35
C LEU A 120 -11.48 -1.97 -12.99
N THR A 121 -11.61 -2.63 -14.14
CA THR A 121 -12.86 -2.93 -14.85
C THR A 121 -13.51 -4.25 -14.43
N SER A 122 -12.91 -5.02 -13.52
CA SER A 122 -13.56 -6.24 -13.02
C SER A 122 -14.71 -5.90 -12.07
N GLU A 123 -15.93 -6.10 -12.56
CA GLU A 123 -17.12 -6.25 -11.73
C GLU A 123 -16.85 -7.25 -10.60
N VAL A 124 -17.46 -6.98 -9.46
CA VAL A 124 -17.42 -7.80 -8.24
C VAL A 124 -17.67 -9.26 -8.60
N LYS A 125 -16.61 -10.06 -8.72
CA LYS A 125 -16.75 -11.51 -8.55
C LYS A 125 -17.09 -11.73 -7.08
N PRO A 126 -18.29 -12.23 -6.76
CA PRO A 126 -18.65 -12.49 -5.38
C PRO A 126 -17.66 -13.48 -4.79
N GLU A 127 -17.31 -13.22 -3.53
CA GLU A 127 -16.52 -14.10 -2.69
C GLU A 127 -16.93 -15.56 -2.92
N LYS A 128 -15.97 -16.39 -3.37
CA LYS A 128 -16.09 -17.82 -3.13
C LYS A 128 -16.08 -17.98 -1.61
N LYS A 129 -17.27 -18.19 -1.06
CA LYS A 129 -17.49 -18.80 0.25
C LYS A 129 -16.56 -20.00 0.38
N GLU A 130 -15.52 -19.87 1.19
CA GLU A 130 -14.88 -21.05 1.78
C GLU A 130 -15.95 -21.70 2.66
N ALA A 131 -16.37 -22.90 2.25
CA ALA A 131 -17.20 -23.77 3.06
C ALA A 131 -16.48 -24.04 4.40
N PRO A 132 -17.22 -24.07 5.53
CA PRO A 132 -16.64 -24.26 6.84
C PRO A 132 -16.01 -25.66 6.94
N LYS A 133 -14.70 -25.71 7.23
CA LYS A 133 -14.05 -26.94 7.68
C LYS A 133 -14.73 -27.38 8.99
N PRO A 134 -15.23 -28.63 9.09
CA PRO A 134 -15.94 -29.09 10.28
C PRO A 134 -14.97 -29.22 11.46
N ALA A 135 -15.35 -28.60 12.58
CA ALA A 135 -14.67 -28.72 13.86
C ALA A 135 -14.67 -30.19 14.33
N LYS A 136 -13.48 -30.75 14.58
CA LYS A 136 -13.29 -31.86 15.53
C LYS A 136 -12.53 -31.35 16.75
N LYS A 137 -13.13 -31.69 17.90
CA LYS A 137 -12.88 -31.24 19.27
C LYS A 137 -11.43 -31.42 19.75
N PRO A 138 -10.95 -30.58 20.69
CA PRO A 138 -9.71 -30.82 21.42
C PRO A 138 -9.92 -31.90 22.47
N ALA A 139 -9.09 -32.95 22.44
CA ALA A 139 -8.98 -33.93 23.53
C ALA A 139 -7.55 -33.92 24.08
N THR A 140 -7.51 -33.71 25.38
CA THR A 140 -6.42 -33.67 26.36
C THR A 140 -5.55 -34.94 26.43
N THR A 141 -4.24 -34.79 26.64
CA THR A 141 -3.43 -35.54 27.63
C THR A 141 -2.00 -34.97 27.76
N ALA A 142 -1.77 -34.13 28.78
CA ALA A 142 -0.46 -34.04 29.44
C ALA A 142 -0.67 -33.75 30.93
N LYS A 143 0.03 -34.54 31.74
CA LYS A 143 -0.12 -34.79 33.18
C LYS A 143 0.29 -33.60 34.07
N LYS A 144 -0.48 -33.43 35.15
CA LYS A 144 -0.09 -33.15 36.56
C LYS A 144 1.14 -32.28 36.85
N THR A 145 0.93 -31.18 37.58
CA THR A 145 1.30 -31.02 39.02
C THR A 145 0.82 -29.62 39.50
N SER A 146 -0.14 -29.55 40.44
CA SER A 146 0.06 -29.15 41.87
C SER A 146 0.25 -27.62 42.02
N ILE A 147 -0.56 -26.77 42.67
CA ILE A 147 -1.18 -26.75 44.02
C ILE A 147 -1.97 -25.40 44.05
N LYS A 148 -3.29 -25.41 44.24
CA LYS A 148 -4.04 -25.02 45.47
C LYS A 148 -4.24 -23.50 45.71
N LYS A 149 -5.48 -23.05 45.42
CA LYS A 149 -6.19 -21.87 45.98
C LYS A 149 -6.20 -21.91 47.54
N PRO A 150 -6.47 -20.84 48.31
CA PRO A 150 -7.70 -20.03 48.23
C PRO A 150 -7.47 -18.50 48.35
N ALA A 151 -8.22 -17.65 47.63
CA ALA A 151 -9.43 -16.94 48.10
C ALA A 151 -9.30 -16.24 49.48
N THR A 152 -9.50 -14.92 49.53
CA THR A 152 -10.55 -14.25 50.33
C THR A 152 -10.55 -12.73 50.17
N LYS A 153 -11.75 -12.17 50.30
CA LYS A 153 -12.13 -10.75 50.36
C LYS A 153 -11.45 -10.03 51.53
N ALA A 154 -11.17 -8.74 51.40
CA ALA A 154 -11.50 -7.72 52.41
C ALA A 154 -11.19 -6.29 51.94
N LYS A 155 -12.18 -5.41 52.14
CA LYS A 155 -12.06 -3.94 52.19
C LYS A 155 -11.30 -3.51 53.47
N LYS A 156 -10.43 -2.49 53.39
CA LYS A 156 -10.14 -1.41 54.39
C LYS A 156 -8.97 -0.58 53.82
N VAL A 157 -9.12 0.70 53.45
CA VAL A 157 -9.05 1.94 54.27
C VAL A 157 -7.76 2.07 55.08
N VAL A 158 -7.23 3.32 55.12
CA VAL A 158 -6.08 3.90 55.85
C VAL A 158 -4.88 4.11 54.91
N LYS A 159 -4.28 5.30 54.73
CA LYS A 159 -4.19 6.55 55.51
C LYS A 159 -4.13 7.76 54.58
#